data_AF-A0AAU9DJW9-F1
#
_entry.id   AF-A0AAU9DJW9-F1
#
_cell.length_a   1.000
_cell.length_b   1.000
_cell.length_c   1.000
_cell.angle_alpha   90.00
_cell.angle_beta   90.00
_cell.angle_gamma   90.00
#
_symmetry.space_group_name_H-M   'P 1'
#
loop_
_entity.id
_entity.type
_entity.pdbx_description
1 polymer ?
#
loop_
_entity_poly.entity_id
_entity_poly.type
_entity_poly.pdbx_seq_one_letter_code
_entity_poly.pdbx_strand_id
1 'polypeptide(L)'
;MQKAEIPNVLWKEELDLSPANYIKFLTELDNEITDEQILLFSEVKNINTFMPPFFVALCANNALEGFQRFAMYKRLVCPLLIDITKNDKTIDIHLSFDIPNSSMPRFTLLNEQLVLVSLIRTGSNKHIIPLEVKSPYPYSKRLIDYVGLEPTISETNSISFSYEDTVLPFITQNNIMWEYMEAELKRRLAELSEENSFPNVVEKKLFFAVPSARFSREEIAKSLGGGVR
;
A
#
# COMPACT_ATOMS: atom_id res chain seq x y z
N MET A 1 -0.96 3.54 19.61
CA MET A 1 -1.45 4.94 19.63
C MET A 1 -0.80 5.76 20.74
N GLN A 2 -0.87 5.35 22.01
CA GLN A 2 -0.23 6.10 23.11
C GLN A 2 1.28 6.33 22.90
N LYS A 3 2.03 5.28 22.52
CA LYS A 3 3.47 5.39 22.18
C LYS A 3 3.74 6.32 20.99
N ALA A 4 2.81 6.38 20.04
CA ALA A 4 2.89 7.28 18.88
C ALA A 4 2.43 8.73 19.21
N GLU A 5 2.07 9.02 20.46
CA GLU A 5 1.51 10.31 20.91
C GLU A 5 0.27 10.75 20.10
N ILE A 6 -0.47 9.78 19.56
CA ILE A 6 -1.71 10.03 18.84
C ILE A 6 -2.85 10.08 19.89
N PRO A 7 -3.67 11.15 19.91
CA PRO A 7 -4.81 11.25 20.81
C PRO A 7 -5.67 10.01 20.73
N ASN A 8 -6.12 9.51 21.89
CA ASN A 8 -6.96 8.31 21.93
C ASN A 8 -8.35 8.63 21.37
N VAL A 9 -8.53 8.40 20.07
CA VAL A 9 -9.80 8.55 19.35
C VAL A 9 -10.36 7.21 18.91
N LEU A 10 -10.06 6.13 19.65
CA LEU A 10 -10.54 4.76 19.36
C LEU A 10 -12.07 4.62 19.38
N TRP A 11 -12.80 5.66 19.82
CA TRP A 11 -14.25 5.74 19.76
C TRP A 11 -14.79 6.16 18.39
N LYS A 12 -13.93 6.67 17.50
CA LYS A 12 -14.30 6.96 16.11
C LYS A 12 -14.21 5.68 15.27
N GLU A 13 -15.20 5.48 14.40
CA GLU A 13 -15.20 4.38 13.42
C GLU A 13 -14.06 4.53 12.39
N GLU A 14 -13.69 5.77 12.06
CA GLU A 14 -12.59 6.09 11.16
C GLU A 14 -11.55 7.01 11.84
N LEU A 15 -10.28 6.68 11.62
CA LEU A 15 -9.13 7.44 12.11
C LEU A 15 -8.51 8.21 10.95
N ASP A 16 -8.75 9.51 10.91
CA ASP A 16 -8.07 10.40 9.98
C ASP A 16 -6.74 10.87 10.62
N LEU A 17 -5.62 10.43 10.05
CA LEU A 17 -4.27 10.74 10.52
C LEU A 17 -3.54 11.58 9.48
N SER A 18 -2.87 12.64 9.94
CA SER A 18 -1.91 13.35 9.09
C SER A 18 -0.80 12.39 8.63
N PRO A 19 -0.17 12.62 7.47
CA PRO A 19 0.93 11.77 6.98
C PRO A 19 2.04 11.55 8.02
N ALA A 20 2.38 12.58 8.79
CA ALA A 20 3.39 12.49 9.86
C ALA A 20 2.94 11.58 11.02
N ASN A 21 1.68 11.72 11.47
CA ASN A 21 1.13 10.85 12.53
C ASN A 21 0.97 9.41 12.03
N TYR A 22 0.62 9.22 10.76
CA TYR A 22 0.54 7.90 10.13
C TYR A 22 1.90 7.19 10.12
N ILE A 23 2.97 7.88 9.68
CA ILE A 23 4.32 7.32 9.72
C ILE A 23 4.72 6.98 11.15
N LYS A 24 4.53 7.91 12.10
CA LYS A 24 4.86 7.67 13.51
C LYS A 24 4.10 6.46 14.06
N PHE A 25 2.82 6.31 13.73
CA PHE A 25 2.04 5.14 14.10
C PHE A 25 2.64 3.85 13.55
N LEU A 26 2.98 3.81 12.26
CA LEU A 26 3.56 2.63 11.64
C LEU A 26 4.94 2.30 12.19
N THR A 27 5.78 3.29 12.49
CA THR A 27 7.08 3.09 13.12
C THR A 27 6.94 2.49 14.51
N GLU A 28 6.01 2.98 15.32
CA GLU A 28 5.74 2.40 16.65
C GLU A 28 5.15 0.99 16.55
N LEU A 29 4.32 0.73 15.53
CA LEU A 29 3.81 -0.61 15.28
C LEU A 29 4.95 -1.56 14.87
N ASP A 30 5.86 -1.10 14.02
CA ASP A 30 7.01 -1.86 13.54
C ASP A 30 7.94 -2.31 14.68
N ASN A 31 8.10 -1.48 15.71
CA ASN A 31 8.90 -1.79 16.90
C ASN A 31 8.30 -2.91 17.78
N GLU A 32 6.99 -3.13 17.70
CA GLU A 32 6.27 -4.07 18.58
C GLU A 32 5.87 -5.35 17.86
N ILE A 33 5.80 -5.32 16.52
CA ILE A 33 5.22 -6.41 15.73
C ILE A 33 6.25 -7.50 15.37
N THR A 34 5.86 -8.75 15.63
CA THR A 34 6.67 -9.92 15.29
C THR A 34 6.43 -10.37 13.85
N ASP A 35 7.41 -11.04 13.22
CA ASP A 35 7.26 -11.61 11.88
C ASP A 35 6.06 -12.58 11.76
N GLU A 36 5.71 -13.28 12.84
CA GLU A 36 4.52 -14.13 12.88
C GLU A 36 3.24 -13.31 12.74
N GLN A 37 3.16 -12.18 13.44
CA GLN A 37 2.04 -11.24 13.30
C GLN A 37 2.01 -10.61 11.91
N ILE A 38 3.16 -10.22 11.35
CA ILE A 38 3.24 -9.71 9.96
C ILE A 38 2.62 -10.72 9.00
N LEU A 39 3.00 -12.00 9.12
CA LEU A 39 2.46 -13.04 8.27
C LEU A 39 0.93 -13.16 8.41
N LEU A 40 0.41 -13.14 9.64
CA LEU A 40 -1.03 -13.16 9.90
C LEU A 40 -1.77 -11.98 9.26
N PHE A 41 -1.20 -10.77 9.28
CA PHE A 41 -1.78 -9.60 8.61
C PHE A 41 -1.69 -9.67 7.08
N SER A 42 -0.78 -10.47 6.55
CA SER A 42 -0.50 -10.53 5.10
C SER A 42 -1.30 -11.61 4.37
N GLU A 43 -1.76 -12.63 5.10
CA GLU A 43 -2.52 -13.73 4.52
C GLU A 43 -3.96 -13.32 4.19
N VAL A 44 -4.22 -13.03 2.92
CA VAL A 44 -5.53 -12.54 2.43
C VAL A 44 -6.69 -13.48 2.79
N LYS A 45 -6.45 -14.80 2.85
CA LYS A 45 -7.46 -15.78 3.27
C LYS A 45 -7.87 -15.66 4.74
N ASN A 46 -7.01 -15.12 5.59
CA ASN A 46 -7.23 -14.98 7.03
C ASN A 46 -7.79 -13.61 7.41
N ILE A 47 -7.96 -12.72 6.43
CA ILE A 47 -8.47 -11.38 6.67
C ILE A 47 -9.98 -11.48 6.87
N ASN A 48 -10.38 -11.54 8.14
CA ASN A 48 -11.78 -11.59 8.57
C ASN A 48 -12.50 -10.24 8.44
N THR A 49 -11.80 -9.19 8.01
CA THR A 49 -12.34 -7.84 7.81
C THR A 49 -12.44 -7.55 6.31
N PHE A 50 -13.57 -7.00 5.88
CA PHE A 50 -13.73 -6.64 4.50
C PHE A 50 -12.75 -5.53 4.09
N MET A 51 -11.85 -5.84 3.16
CA MET A 51 -10.84 -4.94 2.64
C MET A 51 -11.04 -4.80 1.13
N PRO A 52 -11.66 -3.70 0.64
CA PRO A 52 -11.99 -3.53 -0.76
C PRO A 52 -10.82 -3.80 -1.73
N PRO A 53 -9.57 -3.33 -1.48
CA PRO A 53 -8.47 -3.58 -2.41
C PRO A 53 -8.18 -5.07 -2.66
N PHE A 54 -8.30 -5.94 -1.63
CA PHE A 54 -8.09 -7.38 -1.79
C PHE A 54 -9.23 -8.03 -2.56
N PHE A 55 -10.46 -7.66 -2.24
CA PHE A 55 -11.64 -8.19 -2.93
C PHE A 55 -11.57 -7.89 -4.43
N VAL A 56 -11.26 -6.65 -4.77
CA VAL A 56 -11.19 -6.20 -6.16
C VAL A 56 -10.04 -6.89 -6.92
N ALA A 57 -8.89 -7.06 -6.27
CA ALA A 57 -7.75 -7.77 -6.84
C ALA A 57 -8.10 -9.23 -7.14
N LEU A 58 -8.78 -9.92 -6.22
CA LEU A 58 -9.20 -11.31 -6.39
C LEU A 58 -10.32 -11.48 -7.43
N CYS A 59 -11.15 -10.47 -7.68
CA CYS A 59 -12.16 -10.51 -8.73
C CYS A 59 -11.60 -10.32 -10.16
N ALA A 60 -10.31 -10.03 -10.30
CA ALA A 60 -9.64 -9.91 -11.59
C ALA A 60 -9.55 -11.26 -12.32
N ASN A 61 -9.27 -11.23 -13.62
CA ASN A 61 -9.14 -12.46 -14.41
C ASN A 61 -7.85 -13.23 -14.07
N ASN A 62 -6.80 -12.53 -13.64
CA ASN A 62 -5.50 -13.08 -13.30
C ASN A 62 -4.73 -12.14 -12.35
N ALA A 63 -3.53 -12.55 -11.92
CA ALA A 63 -2.75 -11.78 -10.95
C ALA A 63 -2.22 -10.47 -11.51
N LEU A 64 -1.86 -10.39 -12.79
CA LEU A 64 -1.38 -9.13 -13.37
C LEU A 64 -2.44 -8.03 -13.27
N GLU A 65 -3.67 -8.34 -13.70
CA GLU A 65 -4.80 -7.42 -13.55
C GLU A 65 -5.12 -7.20 -12.06
N GLY A 66 -5.07 -8.26 -11.24
CA GLY A 66 -5.29 -8.17 -9.80
C GLY A 66 -4.32 -7.20 -9.11
N PHE A 67 -3.03 -7.25 -9.43
CA PHE A 67 -2.01 -6.35 -8.90
C PHE A 67 -2.23 -4.91 -9.36
N GLN A 68 -2.62 -4.70 -10.62
CA GLN A 68 -2.94 -3.35 -11.13
C GLN A 68 -4.13 -2.74 -10.39
N ARG A 69 -5.20 -3.52 -10.19
CA ARG A 69 -6.35 -3.07 -9.40
C ARG A 69 -5.98 -2.86 -7.94
N PHE A 70 -5.17 -3.75 -7.37
CA PHE A 70 -4.67 -3.61 -6.01
C PHE A 70 -3.91 -2.28 -5.86
N ALA A 71 -2.94 -2.00 -6.73
CA ALA A 71 -2.20 -0.75 -6.79
C ALA A 71 -3.11 0.48 -6.86
N MET A 72 -4.14 0.43 -7.71
CA MET A 72 -5.10 1.53 -7.86
C MET A 72 -5.88 1.81 -6.57
N TYR A 73 -6.50 0.78 -5.98
CA TYR A 73 -7.44 0.96 -4.86
C TYR A 73 -6.77 0.98 -3.48
N LYS A 74 -5.53 0.50 -3.36
CA LYS A 74 -4.78 0.55 -2.10
C LYS A 74 -4.51 1.98 -1.63
N ARG A 75 -4.45 2.93 -2.57
CA ARG A 75 -4.36 4.38 -2.30
C ARG A 75 -5.54 4.94 -1.48
N LEU A 76 -6.68 4.26 -1.47
CA LEU A 76 -7.84 4.65 -0.66
C LEU A 76 -7.63 4.39 0.84
N VAL A 77 -6.74 3.46 1.20
CA VAL A 77 -6.58 2.99 2.58
C VAL A 77 -5.20 3.28 3.16
N CYS A 78 -4.18 3.49 2.32
CA CYS A 78 -2.86 3.92 2.75
C CYS A 78 -2.12 4.71 1.66
N PRO A 79 -1.15 5.57 2.03
CA PRO A 79 -0.34 6.36 1.10
C PRO A 79 0.77 5.51 0.48
N LEU A 80 0.40 4.42 -0.17
CA LEU A 80 1.30 3.46 -0.82
C LEU A 80 1.26 3.64 -2.35
N LEU A 81 2.44 3.68 -2.95
CA LEU A 81 2.65 3.59 -4.39
C LEU A 81 3.16 2.19 -4.72
N ILE A 82 2.53 1.57 -5.72
CA ILE A 82 2.86 0.24 -6.21
C ILE A 82 3.14 0.38 -7.70
N ASP A 83 4.43 0.39 -8.06
CA ASP A 83 4.87 0.50 -9.44
C ASP A 83 5.04 -0.89 -10.04
N ILE A 84 4.30 -1.17 -11.12
CA ILE A 84 4.30 -2.48 -11.79
C ILE A 84 4.93 -2.32 -13.17
N THR A 85 6.09 -2.94 -13.36
CA THR A 85 6.80 -2.97 -14.64
C THR A 85 6.64 -4.34 -15.29
N LYS A 86 6.08 -4.38 -16.49
CA LYS A 86 6.00 -5.59 -17.31
C LYS A 86 7.22 -5.69 -18.21
N ASN A 87 7.98 -6.76 -18.06
CA ASN A 87 9.07 -7.16 -18.94
C ASN A 87 8.66 -8.39 -19.78
N ASP A 88 9.54 -8.88 -20.66
CA ASP A 88 9.23 -9.98 -21.57
C ASP A 88 8.82 -11.28 -20.85
N LYS A 89 9.45 -11.56 -19.70
CA LYS A 89 9.26 -12.80 -18.93
C LYS A 89 8.87 -12.59 -17.47
N THR A 90 8.88 -11.34 -17.00
CA THR A 90 8.70 -11.02 -15.58
C THR A 90 7.72 -9.87 -15.40
N ILE A 91 7.04 -9.89 -14.26
CA ILE A 91 6.32 -8.75 -13.70
C ILE A 91 7.07 -8.33 -12.46
N ASP A 92 7.63 -7.12 -12.49
CA ASP A 92 8.44 -6.54 -11.42
C ASP A 92 7.63 -5.49 -10.69
N ILE A 93 7.54 -5.60 -9.37
CA ILE A 93 6.73 -4.72 -8.52
C ILE A 93 7.64 -4.03 -7.52
N HIS A 94 7.59 -2.70 -7.49
CA HIS A 94 8.29 -1.85 -6.53
C HIS A 94 7.29 -1.14 -5.62
N LEU A 95 7.62 -1.03 -4.33
CA LEU A 95 6.76 -0.44 -3.31
C LEU A 95 7.42 0.81 -2.71
N SER A 96 6.69 1.92 -2.66
CA SER A 96 7.17 3.15 -2.03
C SER A 96 6.02 3.91 -1.36
N PHE A 97 6.34 4.90 -0.51
CA PHE A 97 5.32 5.77 0.07
C PHE A 97 5.08 7.00 -0.80
N ASP A 98 3.80 7.39 -0.90
CA ASP A 98 3.37 8.70 -1.44
C ASP A 98 3.53 9.80 -0.38
N ILE A 99 4.63 9.75 0.39
CA ILE A 99 4.97 10.76 1.40
C ILE A 99 6.42 11.19 1.20
N PRO A 100 6.67 12.48 0.87
CA PRO A 100 8.01 12.98 0.62
C PRO A 100 8.97 12.76 1.80
N ASN A 101 10.21 12.38 1.49
CA ASN A 101 11.29 12.15 2.46
C ASN A 101 10.95 11.12 3.56
N SER A 102 10.10 10.15 3.26
CA SER A 102 9.76 9.06 4.17
C SER A 102 10.37 7.74 3.72
N SER A 103 10.76 6.91 4.69
CA SER A 103 11.13 5.51 4.47
C SER A 103 9.98 4.62 4.91
N MET A 104 9.69 3.58 4.13
CA MET A 104 8.68 2.59 4.49
C MET A 104 9.17 1.73 5.65
N PRO A 105 8.47 1.68 6.81
CA PRO A 105 8.84 0.81 7.92
C PRO A 105 8.88 -0.67 7.51
N ARG A 106 9.63 -1.48 8.27
CA ARG A 106 9.82 -2.91 7.95
C ARG A 106 8.47 -3.62 7.86
N PHE A 107 7.61 -3.43 8.85
CA PHE A 107 6.29 -4.02 8.87
C PHE A 107 5.52 -3.78 7.58
N THR A 108 5.44 -2.51 7.15
CA THR A 108 4.67 -2.12 5.99
C THR A 108 5.23 -2.76 4.73
N LEU A 109 6.55 -2.69 4.52
CA LEU A 109 7.16 -3.27 3.33
C LEU A 109 6.97 -4.80 3.27
N LEU A 110 7.29 -5.49 4.37
CA LEU A 110 7.19 -6.95 4.43
C LEU A 110 5.74 -7.40 4.29
N ASN A 111 4.79 -6.71 4.93
CA ASN A 111 3.39 -7.01 4.81
C ASN A 111 2.92 -6.93 3.36
N GLU A 112 3.24 -5.85 2.64
CA GLU A 112 2.78 -5.68 1.26
C GLU A 112 3.44 -6.67 0.29
N GLN A 113 4.73 -6.99 0.47
CA GLN A 113 5.38 -8.06 -0.32
C GLN A 113 4.72 -9.43 -0.09
N LEU A 114 4.40 -9.76 1.16
CA LEU A 114 3.72 -11.01 1.51
C LEU A 114 2.26 -11.03 1.04
N VAL A 115 1.57 -9.90 1.06
CA VAL A 115 0.22 -9.73 0.50
C VAL A 115 0.21 -10.03 -0.99
N LEU A 116 1.19 -9.55 -1.76
CA LEU A 116 1.28 -9.85 -3.20
C LEU A 116 1.44 -11.35 -3.45
N VAL A 117 2.29 -12.02 -2.66
CA VAL A 117 2.43 -13.49 -2.67
C VAL A 117 1.11 -14.17 -2.29
N SER A 118 0.41 -13.67 -1.26
CA SER A 118 -0.86 -14.22 -0.81
C SER A 118 -1.97 -14.07 -1.87
N LEU A 119 -2.04 -12.91 -2.54
CA LEU A 119 -3.02 -12.61 -3.57
C LEU A 119 -2.90 -13.56 -4.76
N ILE A 120 -1.70 -13.70 -5.32
CA ILE A 120 -1.49 -14.57 -6.49
C ILE A 120 -1.77 -16.04 -6.17
N ARG A 121 -1.39 -16.50 -4.97
CA ARG A 121 -1.68 -17.88 -4.52
C ARG A 121 -3.16 -18.10 -4.24
N THR A 122 -3.84 -17.12 -3.66
CA THR A 122 -5.26 -17.20 -3.32
C THR A 122 -6.11 -17.17 -4.58
N GLY A 123 -5.85 -16.22 -5.47
CA GLY A 123 -6.57 -16.08 -6.73
C GLY A 123 -6.36 -17.27 -7.65
N SER A 124 -5.12 -17.74 -7.84
CA SER A 124 -4.84 -18.89 -8.73
C SER A 124 -5.10 -20.27 -8.10
N ASN A 125 -5.23 -20.33 -6.77
CA ASN A 125 -5.21 -21.57 -5.99
C ASN A 125 -3.98 -22.47 -6.26
N LYS A 126 -2.82 -21.84 -6.54
CA LYS A 126 -1.54 -22.53 -6.73
C LYS A 126 -0.49 -22.02 -5.75
N HIS A 127 0.49 -22.87 -5.44
CA HIS A 127 1.65 -22.48 -4.65
C HIS A 127 2.71 -21.83 -5.54
N ILE A 128 2.50 -20.55 -5.88
CA ILE A 128 3.43 -19.77 -6.70
C ILE A 128 4.55 -19.19 -5.83
N ILE A 129 5.79 -19.35 -6.28
CA ILE A 129 6.98 -18.79 -5.64
C ILE A 129 7.47 -17.65 -6.56
N PRO A 130 7.74 -16.43 -6.03
CA PRO A 130 8.32 -15.36 -6.84
C PRO A 130 9.67 -15.78 -7.41
N LEU A 131 10.12 -15.10 -8.47
CA LEU A 131 11.45 -15.33 -9.04
C LEU A 131 12.55 -14.61 -8.24
N GLU A 132 12.23 -13.47 -7.67
CA GLU A 132 13.13 -12.66 -6.86
C GLU A 132 12.34 -11.85 -5.84
N VAL A 133 12.93 -11.65 -4.66
CA VAL A 133 12.49 -10.66 -3.68
C VAL A 133 13.72 -9.88 -3.22
N LYS A 134 13.68 -8.55 -3.32
CA LYS A 134 14.66 -7.63 -2.75
C LYS A 134 14.04 -6.86 -1.60
N SER A 135 14.80 -6.69 -0.52
CA SER A 135 14.35 -5.97 0.67
C SER A 135 15.52 -5.33 1.41
N PRO A 136 15.36 -4.10 1.95
CA PRO A 136 16.33 -3.50 2.87
C PRO A 136 16.28 -4.15 4.26
N TYR A 137 15.26 -4.96 4.55
CA TYR A 137 15.09 -5.65 5.82
C TYR A 137 15.23 -7.17 5.67
N PRO A 138 15.87 -7.84 6.64
CA PRO A 138 15.96 -9.29 6.65
C PRO A 138 14.60 -9.91 6.90
N TYR A 139 14.36 -11.05 6.25
CA TYR A 139 13.22 -11.90 6.51
C TYR A 139 13.61 -12.93 7.57
N SER A 140 12.76 -13.21 8.56
CA SER A 140 12.96 -14.39 9.39
C SER A 140 12.78 -15.67 8.60
N LYS A 141 13.28 -16.78 9.16
CA LYS A 141 13.08 -18.12 8.61
C LYS A 141 11.60 -18.42 8.28
N ARG A 142 10.67 -17.97 9.12
CA ARG A 142 9.24 -18.20 8.92
C ARG A 142 8.72 -17.49 7.67
N LEU A 143 9.16 -16.25 7.43
CA LEU A 143 8.76 -15.50 6.23
C LEU A 143 9.42 -16.09 4.98
N ILE A 144 10.68 -16.52 5.07
CA ILE A 144 11.38 -17.24 3.99
C ILE A 144 10.61 -18.52 3.63
N ASP A 145 10.25 -19.34 4.62
CA ASP A 145 9.47 -20.57 4.42
C ASP A 145 8.11 -20.28 3.75
N TYR A 146 7.47 -19.16 4.12
CA TYR A 146 6.21 -18.75 3.48
C TYR A 146 6.42 -18.33 2.03
N VAL A 147 7.39 -17.46 1.74
CA VAL A 147 7.64 -16.99 0.37
C VAL A 147 8.11 -18.13 -0.51
N GLY A 148 8.90 -19.06 0.03
CA GLY A 148 9.49 -20.19 -0.70
C GLY A 148 10.86 -19.87 -1.31
N LEU A 149 11.43 -18.69 -1.02
CA LEU A 149 12.78 -18.30 -1.38
C LEU A 149 13.36 -17.33 -0.35
N GLU A 150 14.69 -17.25 -0.30
CA GLU A 150 15.42 -16.30 0.56
C GLU A 150 15.57 -14.94 -0.15
N PRO A 151 15.02 -13.85 0.41
CA PRO A 151 15.13 -12.53 -0.20
C PRO A 151 16.57 -12.00 -0.19
N THR A 152 16.93 -11.26 -1.24
CA THR A 152 18.22 -10.57 -1.33
C THR A 152 18.16 -9.26 -0.55
N ILE A 153 19.13 -9.05 0.36
CA ILE A 153 19.30 -7.77 1.06
C ILE A 153 19.77 -6.70 0.05
N SER A 154 19.02 -5.61 -0.06
CA SER A 154 19.30 -4.51 -1.00
C SER A 154 18.77 -3.18 -0.45
N GLU A 155 19.40 -2.07 -0.81
CA GLU A 155 18.90 -0.73 -0.45
C GLU A 155 17.51 -0.45 -1.04
N THR A 156 17.16 -1.10 -2.16
CA THR A 156 15.88 -0.99 -2.84
C THR A 156 15.05 -2.26 -2.65
N ASN A 157 13.73 -2.12 -2.60
CA ASN A 157 12.82 -3.26 -2.55
C ASN A 157 12.27 -3.61 -3.94
N SER A 158 12.00 -4.88 -4.16
CA SER A 158 11.22 -5.35 -5.32
C SER A 158 10.69 -6.75 -5.05
N ILE A 159 9.63 -7.13 -5.77
CA ILE A 159 9.21 -8.52 -5.91
C ILE A 159 8.89 -8.81 -7.36
N SER A 160 9.43 -9.92 -7.86
CA SER A 160 9.35 -10.29 -9.27
C SER A 160 8.65 -11.61 -9.42
N PHE A 161 7.64 -11.68 -10.28
CA PHE A 161 6.93 -12.92 -10.63
C PHE A 161 7.18 -13.28 -12.08
N SER A 162 7.07 -14.57 -12.42
CA SER A 162 7.07 -14.98 -13.82
C SER A 162 5.81 -14.46 -14.51
N TYR A 163 5.94 -13.99 -15.74
CA TYR A 163 4.78 -13.53 -16.51
C TYR A 163 3.74 -14.64 -16.66
N GLU A 164 4.20 -15.88 -16.91
CA GLU A 164 3.36 -17.07 -17.04
C GLU A 164 2.50 -17.32 -15.79
N ASP A 165 3.07 -17.21 -14.59
CA ASP A 165 2.31 -17.34 -13.35
C ASP A 165 1.31 -16.20 -13.17
N THR A 166 1.66 -14.98 -13.57
CA THR A 166 0.78 -13.82 -13.38
C THR A 166 -0.46 -13.82 -14.28
N VAL A 167 -0.42 -14.55 -15.40
CA VAL A 167 -1.56 -14.66 -16.33
C VAL A 167 -2.40 -15.92 -16.10
N LEU A 168 -2.07 -16.74 -15.11
CA LEU A 168 -2.91 -17.86 -14.72
C LEU A 168 -4.30 -17.36 -14.31
N PRO A 169 -5.38 -18.05 -14.75
CA PRO A 169 -6.73 -17.62 -14.45
C PRO A 169 -6.98 -17.71 -12.94
N PHE A 170 -7.58 -16.66 -12.39
CA PHE A 170 -8.05 -16.68 -11.01
C PHE A 170 -9.34 -17.50 -10.90
N ILE A 171 -9.40 -18.38 -9.90
CA ILE A 171 -10.60 -19.16 -9.58
C ILE A 171 -11.71 -18.28 -8.99
N THR A 172 -11.37 -17.07 -8.57
CA THR A 172 -12.26 -16.05 -7.97
C THR A 172 -12.76 -15.01 -8.97
N GLN A 173 -12.46 -15.15 -10.27
CA GLN A 173 -12.84 -14.20 -11.32
C GLN A 173 -14.38 -14.09 -11.52
N ASN A 174 -14.82 -13.04 -12.22
CA ASN A 174 -16.21 -12.82 -12.65
C ASN A 174 -17.24 -12.76 -11.51
N ASN A 175 -16.92 -12.04 -10.45
CA ASN A 175 -17.86 -11.79 -9.38
C ASN A 175 -18.76 -10.57 -9.72
N ILE A 176 -20.06 -10.79 -9.86
CA ILE A 176 -21.07 -9.74 -10.09
C ILE A 176 -20.97 -8.60 -9.06
N MET A 177 -20.55 -8.88 -7.84
CA MET A 177 -20.34 -7.87 -6.80
C MET A 177 -19.28 -6.83 -7.17
N TRP A 178 -18.30 -7.17 -8.02
CA TRP A 178 -17.30 -6.23 -8.52
C TRP A 178 -17.94 -5.08 -9.28
N GLU A 179 -18.93 -5.34 -10.13
CA GLU A 179 -19.58 -4.29 -10.94
C GLU A 179 -20.24 -3.21 -10.07
N TYR A 180 -20.88 -3.63 -8.97
CA TYR A 180 -21.48 -2.71 -8.00
C TYR A 180 -20.42 -1.94 -7.19
N MET A 181 -19.33 -2.60 -6.82
CA MET A 181 -18.26 -1.98 -6.03
C MET A 181 -17.38 -1.04 -6.84
N GLU A 182 -17.12 -1.34 -8.10
CA GLU A 182 -16.20 -0.59 -8.95
C GLU A 182 -16.65 0.88 -9.09
N ALA A 183 -17.95 1.12 -9.29
CA ALA A 183 -18.48 2.46 -9.43
C ALA A 183 -18.24 3.33 -8.17
N GLU A 184 -18.53 2.77 -6.99
CA GLU A 184 -18.34 3.47 -5.72
C GLU A 184 -16.84 3.67 -5.40
N LEU A 185 -16.00 2.68 -5.66
CA LEU A 185 -14.55 2.82 -5.44
C LEU A 185 -13.92 3.83 -6.40
N LYS A 186 -14.35 3.88 -7.67
CA LYS A 186 -13.95 4.92 -8.62
C LYS A 186 -14.37 6.31 -8.16
N ARG A 187 -15.59 6.45 -7.64
CA ARG A 187 -16.08 7.72 -7.06
C ARG A 187 -15.18 8.18 -5.92
N ARG A 188 -14.90 7.31 -4.94
CA ARG A 188 -14.01 7.64 -3.81
C ARG A 188 -12.59 7.98 -4.25
N LEU A 189 -12.07 7.28 -5.27
CA LEU A 189 -10.75 7.56 -5.81
C LEU A 189 -10.69 8.93 -6.52
N ALA A 190 -11.76 9.31 -7.22
CA ALA A 190 -11.89 10.64 -7.82
C ALA A 190 -11.95 11.73 -6.74
N GLU A 191 -12.72 11.53 -5.68
CA GLU A 191 -12.81 12.45 -4.53
C GLU A 191 -11.44 12.64 -3.86
N LEU A 192 -10.69 11.56 -3.62
CA LEU A 192 -9.31 11.65 -3.12
C LEU A 192 -8.38 12.39 -4.07
N SER A 193 -8.58 12.26 -5.39
CA SER A 193 -7.79 12.97 -6.39
C SER A 193 -8.14 14.47 -6.43
N GLU A 194 -9.40 14.82 -6.23
CA GLU A 194 -9.88 16.21 -6.11
C GLU A 194 -9.47 16.84 -4.78
N GLU A 195 -9.49 16.11 -3.66
CA GLU A 195 -8.95 16.56 -2.38
C GLU A 195 -7.45 16.85 -2.44
N ASN A 196 -6.70 16.05 -3.21
CA ASN A 196 -5.29 16.28 -3.49
C ASN A 196 -5.05 17.25 -4.67
N SER A 197 -6.09 17.89 -5.19
CA SER A 197 -5.92 18.92 -6.22
C SER A 197 -5.13 20.10 -5.68
N PHE A 198 -4.34 20.74 -6.54
CA PHE A 198 -3.46 21.85 -6.17
C PHE A 198 -4.18 22.96 -5.36
N PRO A 199 -5.39 23.41 -5.71
CA PRO A 199 -6.12 24.40 -4.91
C PRO A 199 -6.46 23.91 -3.50
N ASN A 200 -6.93 22.68 -3.35
CA ASN A 200 -7.31 22.11 -2.04
C ASN A 200 -6.08 21.85 -1.15
N VAL A 201 -4.96 21.44 -1.75
CA VAL A 201 -3.69 21.29 -1.03
C VAL A 201 -3.16 22.65 -0.55
N VAL A 202 -3.26 23.71 -1.39
CA VAL A 202 -2.93 25.09 -1.01
C VAL A 202 -3.83 25.58 0.12
N GLU A 203 -5.14 25.34 0.03
CA GLU A 203 -6.12 25.73 1.04
C GLU A 203 -5.88 25.03 2.38
N LYS A 204 -5.70 23.70 2.40
CA LYS A 204 -5.36 22.94 3.61
C LYS A 204 -4.06 23.48 4.23
N LYS A 205 -3.01 23.75 3.44
CA LYS A 205 -1.76 24.32 3.95
C LYS A 205 -1.94 25.72 4.52
N LEU A 206 -2.73 26.58 3.86
CA LEU A 206 -3.07 27.90 4.38
C LEU A 206 -3.82 27.80 5.70
N PHE A 207 -4.79 26.87 5.82
CA PHE A 207 -5.55 26.66 7.04
C PHE A 207 -4.67 26.32 8.25
N PHE A 208 -3.63 25.49 8.06
CA PHE A 208 -2.64 25.19 9.10
C PHE A 208 -1.61 26.31 9.31
N ALA A 209 -1.34 27.13 8.30
CA ALA A 209 -0.36 28.22 8.37
C ALA A 209 -0.92 29.50 9.01
N VAL A 210 -2.22 29.79 8.84
CA VAL A 210 -2.91 30.99 9.37
C VAL A 210 -2.76 31.15 10.89
N PRO A 211 -2.94 30.12 11.72
CA PRO A 211 -2.73 30.21 13.17
C PRO A 211 -1.27 30.51 13.56
N SER A 212 -0.31 30.23 12.68
CA SER A 212 1.13 30.41 12.93
C SER A 212 1.70 31.73 12.42
N ALA A 213 0.87 32.59 11.81
CA ALA A 213 1.24 33.87 11.19
C ALA A 213 2.33 33.77 10.09
N ARG A 214 2.58 32.58 9.54
CA ARG A 214 3.55 32.29 8.47
C ARG A 214 2.85 31.82 7.20
N PHE A 215 2.08 32.71 6.59
CA PHE A 215 1.24 32.41 5.42
C PHE A 215 1.60 33.28 4.20
N SER A 216 2.84 33.79 4.13
CA SER A 216 3.29 34.52 2.93
C SER A 216 3.26 33.62 1.70
N ARG A 217 3.00 34.21 0.53
CA ARG A 217 2.89 33.48 -0.75
C ARG A 217 4.17 32.67 -1.02
N GLU A 218 5.31 33.23 -0.68
CA GLU A 218 6.64 32.65 -0.82
C GLU A 218 6.85 31.46 0.13
N GLU A 219 6.38 31.54 1.37
CA GLU A 219 6.47 30.42 2.33
C GLU A 219 5.55 29.26 1.95
N ILE A 220 4.32 29.54 1.52
CA ILE A 220 3.38 28.52 1.08
C ILE A 220 3.89 27.84 -0.20
N ALA A 221 4.35 28.62 -1.20
CA ALA A 221 4.92 28.08 -2.43
C ALA A 221 6.18 27.23 -2.16
N LYS A 222 7.08 27.71 -1.29
CA LYS A 222 8.27 26.94 -0.87
C LYS A 222 7.89 25.65 -0.14
N SER A 223 6.86 25.68 0.70
CA SER A 223 6.36 24.47 1.37
C SER A 223 5.75 23.46 0.41
N LEU A 224 5.26 23.91 -0.74
CA LEU A 224 4.66 23.10 -1.80
C LEU A 224 5.66 22.68 -2.89
N GLY A 225 6.94 23.04 -2.75
CA GLY A 225 7.98 22.72 -3.73
C GLY A 225 7.89 23.52 -5.04
N GLY A 226 7.09 24.60 -5.08
CA GLY A 226 6.86 25.43 -6.27
C GLY A 226 7.56 26.79 -6.20
N GLY A 227 7.90 27.35 -7.36
CA GLY A 227 8.40 28.71 -7.50
C GLY A 227 7.26 29.72 -7.64
N VAL A 228 7.37 30.87 -6.96
CA VAL A 228 6.41 31.97 -7.07
C VAL A 228 6.62 32.65 -8.43
N ARG A 229 5.58 32.67 -9.27
CA ARG A 229 5.51 33.56 -10.45
C ARG A 229 4.60 34.74 -10.19
#